data_AF-A0A5D3FB95-F1
#
_entry.id   AF-A0A5D3FB95-F1
#
_cell.length_a   1.000
_cell.length_b   1.000
_cell.length_c   1.000
_cell.angle_alpha   90.00
_cell.angle_beta   90.00
_cell.angle_gamma   90.00
#
_symmetry.space_group_name_H-M   'P 1'
#
loop_
_entity.id
_entity.type
_entity.pdbx_description
1 polymer ?
#
loop_
_entity_poly.entity_id
_entity_poly.type
_entity_poly.pdbx_seq_one_letter_code
_entity_poly.pdbx_strand_id
1 'polypeptide(L)'
;MTRGEVLDSALQARDYLVSCGVPAALAAKDPKLWGRRAVDHSRLGWLDLPFASRGLLSQVDALVAEARYSGLDHIVLIGVGAETLAAQAIVESHAPAAGDDRPAGGLTVLDGSDTAALAFALERLDRTLVVLASKAGVSLEGDAYRRIFAAAFRERGLSEREIASRFLVITDHGSPLHDFARQCGYRIGLTDPYLPGHYGALSAYGLVPAVLAGADAERLLEEAASLVPSLGKDEDNPGLLLGAVLGGCAQQTPGGLARDKVLLRGPGALTAWISQLLAVGTGKRGRGVLVFEPPGGRGGFPDVHGVSINPRSAADEDADTSVWAPLGAQFLLWEYATAVAGWLLGVNPFEAGSAVVQEAEDDAAALLRAPGGTALTAERPVYVEDGIEVHADFPWPPGAELMTVLGGLVASVPSDGYLSVMSYLSGDFSGRYLAPSLARASGRPVVYGPGPAFPHATGPVHKDGPGNGAFLIITGDPAPGDALAAHPVPGRPYSLAELQVARALGELRALRERRLPVIRLHLRDPVEGAGRLTEAVRAVAGARRP
;
A
#
# COMPACT_ATOMS: atom_id res chain seq x y z
N MET A 1 11.29 22.77 1.40
CA MET A 1 12.00 23.47 2.50
C MET A 1 12.40 22.43 3.52
N THR A 2 13.66 22.40 3.94
CA THR A 2 14.17 21.49 4.99
C THR A 2 14.86 22.33 6.05
N ARG A 3 14.73 21.97 7.32
CA ARG A 3 15.20 22.78 8.46
C ARG A 3 16.09 21.98 9.40
N GLY A 4 16.85 22.71 10.23
CA GLY A 4 17.63 22.16 11.33
C GLY A 4 18.77 21.24 10.88
N GLU A 5 19.17 20.33 11.78
CA GLU A 5 20.29 19.39 11.59
C GLU A 5 20.10 18.45 10.38
N VAL A 6 18.87 18.29 9.89
CA VAL A 6 18.58 17.49 8.70
C VAL A 6 19.13 18.16 7.43
N LEU A 7 19.14 19.49 7.37
CA LEU A 7 19.56 20.21 6.18
C LEU A 7 21.04 19.93 5.86
N ASP A 8 21.92 19.98 6.85
CA ASP A 8 23.35 19.76 6.65
C ASP A 8 23.63 18.32 6.17
N SER A 9 22.98 17.34 6.80
CA SER A 9 23.09 15.93 6.40
C SER A 9 22.59 15.70 4.97
N ALA A 10 21.47 16.35 4.60
CA ALA A 10 20.91 16.26 3.26
C ALA A 10 21.81 16.92 2.20
N LEU A 11 22.43 18.06 2.52
CA LEU A 11 23.36 18.73 1.61
C LEU A 11 24.63 17.91 1.39
N GLN A 12 25.19 17.30 2.44
CA GLN A 12 26.32 16.38 2.30
C GLN A 12 25.97 15.15 1.45
N ALA A 13 24.79 14.54 1.67
CA ALA A 13 24.32 13.43 0.88
C ALA A 13 24.11 13.81 -0.60
N ARG A 14 23.56 15.01 -0.86
CA ARG A 14 23.42 15.57 -2.21
C ARG A 14 24.79 15.77 -2.87
N ASP A 15 25.74 16.37 -2.18
CA ASP A 15 27.08 16.63 -2.75
C ASP A 15 27.79 15.31 -3.10
N TYR A 16 27.63 14.30 -2.26
CA TYR A 16 28.11 12.95 -2.55
C TYR A 16 27.44 12.35 -3.80
N LEU A 17 26.11 12.43 -3.91
CA LEU A 17 25.35 11.98 -5.08
C LEU A 17 25.82 12.65 -6.38
N VAL A 18 26.02 13.98 -6.34
CA VAL A 18 26.54 14.77 -7.47
C VAL A 18 27.96 14.32 -7.84
N SER A 19 28.84 14.16 -6.85
CA SER A 19 30.23 13.70 -7.09
C SER A 19 30.30 12.31 -7.76
N CYS A 20 29.28 11.49 -7.53
CA CYS A 20 29.13 10.16 -8.15
C CYS A 20 28.39 10.19 -9.50
N GLY A 21 27.97 11.35 -9.99
CA GLY A 21 27.26 11.50 -11.26
C GLY A 21 25.85 10.91 -11.28
N VAL A 22 25.25 10.66 -10.10
CA VAL A 22 23.93 10.03 -9.98
C VAL A 22 22.83 10.80 -10.69
N PRO A 23 22.72 12.15 -10.58
CA PRO A 23 21.64 12.88 -11.24
C PRO A 23 21.64 12.66 -12.75
N ALA A 24 22.77 12.93 -13.40
CA ALA A 24 22.91 12.81 -14.85
C ALA A 24 22.69 11.37 -15.33
N ALA A 25 23.26 10.38 -14.63
CA ALA A 25 23.11 8.96 -14.97
C ALA A 25 21.67 8.48 -14.84
N LEU A 26 20.95 8.86 -13.77
CA LEU A 26 19.55 8.48 -13.57
C LEU A 26 18.65 9.11 -14.63
N ALA A 27 18.81 10.41 -14.90
CA ALA A 27 18.04 11.10 -15.94
C ALA A 27 18.30 10.54 -17.34
N ALA A 28 19.53 10.09 -17.61
CA ALA A 28 19.90 9.40 -18.85
C ALA A 28 19.45 7.92 -18.88
N LYS A 29 18.77 7.44 -17.84
CA LYS A 29 18.35 6.03 -17.68
C LYS A 29 19.52 5.06 -17.85
N ASP A 30 20.67 5.40 -17.27
CA ASP A 30 21.84 4.54 -17.34
C ASP A 30 21.60 3.26 -16.53
N PRO A 31 21.48 2.08 -17.18
CA PRO A 31 21.26 0.83 -16.46
C PRO A 31 22.43 0.46 -15.53
N LYS A 32 23.63 1.02 -15.76
CA LYS A 32 24.84 0.74 -14.98
C LYS A 32 24.92 1.54 -13.69
N LEU A 33 24.00 2.47 -13.42
CA LEU A 33 23.99 3.28 -12.21
C LEU A 33 24.02 2.44 -10.91
N TRP A 34 23.46 1.23 -10.94
CA TRP A 34 23.47 0.28 -9.82
C TRP A 34 24.63 -0.73 -9.87
N GLY A 35 25.65 -0.50 -10.71
CA GLY A 35 26.85 -1.32 -10.82
C GLY A 35 26.55 -2.76 -11.24
N ARG A 36 26.99 -3.73 -10.43
CA ARG A 36 26.74 -5.17 -10.66
C ARG A 36 25.25 -5.56 -10.61
N ARG A 37 24.39 -4.64 -10.18
CA ARG A 37 22.92 -4.80 -10.10
C ARG A 37 22.23 -4.04 -11.22
N ALA A 38 22.87 -3.95 -12.38
CA ALA A 38 22.30 -3.25 -13.52
C ALA A 38 20.89 -3.75 -13.82
N VAL A 39 20.02 -2.82 -14.21
CA VAL A 39 18.64 -3.13 -14.58
C VAL A 39 18.48 -3.12 -16.08
N ASP A 40 17.45 -3.80 -16.57
CA ASP A 40 17.01 -3.58 -17.93
C ASP A 40 16.62 -2.09 -18.09
N HIS A 41 17.09 -1.45 -19.16
CA HIS A 41 16.79 -0.04 -19.44
C HIS A 41 15.27 0.22 -19.49
N SER A 42 14.48 -0.76 -19.92
CA SER A 42 13.01 -0.70 -19.94
C SER A 42 12.40 -0.45 -18.56
N ARG A 43 13.06 -0.86 -17.47
CA ARG A 43 12.61 -0.60 -16.09
C ARG A 43 12.72 0.87 -15.67
N LEU A 44 13.41 1.70 -16.45
CA LEU A 44 13.59 3.14 -16.22
C LEU A 44 12.66 3.99 -17.11
N GLY A 45 11.76 3.35 -17.87
CA GLY A 45 10.79 4.03 -18.75
C GLY A 45 9.79 4.93 -18.02
N TRP A 46 9.67 4.80 -16.69
CA TRP A 46 8.78 5.64 -15.87
C TRP A 46 9.13 7.14 -15.97
N LEU A 47 10.39 7.46 -16.22
CA LEU A 47 10.86 8.84 -16.46
C LEU A 47 10.25 9.48 -17.72
N ASP A 48 9.76 8.67 -18.68
CA ASP A 48 9.12 9.17 -19.90
C ASP A 48 7.61 9.32 -19.78
N LEU A 49 6.97 8.71 -18.77
CA LEU A 49 5.51 8.68 -18.63
C LEU A 49 4.83 10.06 -18.71
N PRO A 50 5.41 11.17 -18.17
CA PRO A 50 4.84 12.50 -18.36
C PRO A 50 4.59 12.89 -19.83
N PHE A 51 5.33 12.30 -20.77
CA PHE A 51 5.16 12.52 -22.21
C PHE A 51 4.56 11.29 -22.92
N ALA A 52 5.09 10.09 -22.65
CA ALA A 52 4.71 8.86 -23.31
C ALA A 52 3.22 8.52 -23.08
N SER A 53 2.71 8.74 -21.87
CA SER A 53 1.32 8.48 -21.52
C SER A 53 0.33 9.44 -22.19
N ARG A 54 0.76 10.51 -22.87
CA ARG A 54 -0.17 11.31 -23.69
C ARG A 54 -0.73 10.51 -24.87
N GLY A 55 0.05 9.59 -25.44
CA GLY A 55 -0.40 8.69 -26.50
C GLY A 55 -1.44 7.66 -26.04
N LEU A 56 -1.56 7.47 -24.73
CA LEU A 56 -2.58 6.62 -24.11
C LEU A 56 -3.96 7.29 -24.12
N LEU A 57 -4.01 8.61 -23.92
CA LEU A 57 -5.25 9.33 -23.64
C LEU A 57 -6.27 9.20 -24.77
N SER A 58 -5.85 9.30 -26.04
CA SER A 58 -6.77 9.13 -27.17
C SER A 58 -7.44 7.76 -27.23
N GLN A 59 -6.75 6.71 -26.76
CA GLN A 59 -7.33 5.37 -26.68
C GLN A 59 -8.31 5.26 -25.51
N VAL A 60 -8.01 5.95 -24.40
CA VAL A 60 -8.87 6.00 -23.22
C VAL A 60 -10.12 6.82 -23.47
N ASP A 61 -10.05 7.91 -24.21
CA ASP A 61 -11.22 8.73 -24.56
C ASP A 61 -12.30 7.93 -25.29
N ALA A 62 -11.87 7.04 -26.21
CA ALA A 62 -12.77 6.12 -26.88
C ALA A 62 -13.42 5.13 -25.89
N LEU A 63 -12.65 4.62 -24.92
CA LEU A 63 -13.18 3.75 -23.85
C LEU A 63 -14.19 4.48 -22.98
N VAL A 64 -13.89 5.72 -22.59
CA VAL A 64 -14.78 6.57 -21.79
C VAL A 64 -16.09 6.80 -22.54
N ALA A 65 -16.01 7.20 -23.81
CA ALA A 65 -17.19 7.45 -24.63
C ALA A 65 -18.08 6.20 -24.77
N GLU A 66 -17.47 5.04 -25.00
CA GLU A 66 -18.17 3.76 -25.12
C GLU A 66 -18.83 3.34 -23.79
N ALA A 67 -18.11 3.47 -22.68
CA ALA A 67 -18.63 3.19 -21.34
C ALA A 67 -19.84 4.09 -21.04
N ARG A 68 -19.70 5.41 -21.23
CA ARG A 68 -20.78 6.37 -20.99
C ARG A 68 -21.98 6.14 -21.91
N TYR A 69 -21.76 5.84 -23.18
CA TYR A 69 -22.85 5.46 -24.11
C TYR A 69 -23.62 4.22 -23.63
N SER A 70 -22.93 3.29 -22.99
CA SER A 70 -23.50 2.07 -22.42
C SER A 70 -24.08 2.26 -21.01
N GLY A 71 -24.16 3.49 -20.50
CA GLY A 71 -24.61 3.81 -19.14
C GLY A 71 -23.63 3.36 -18.04
N LEU A 72 -22.38 3.07 -18.40
CA LEU A 72 -21.33 2.65 -17.48
C LEU A 72 -20.53 3.86 -17.00
N ASP A 73 -20.80 4.26 -15.77
CA ASP A 73 -20.15 5.39 -15.12
C ASP A 73 -19.70 5.15 -13.68
N HIS A 74 -19.93 3.96 -13.16
CA HIS A 74 -19.32 3.52 -11.92
C HIS A 74 -18.14 2.59 -12.24
N ILE A 75 -16.94 2.99 -11.85
CA ILE A 75 -15.71 2.22 -12.09
C ILE A 75 -15.36 1.47 -10.82
N VAL A 76 -15.33 0.14 -10.92
CA VAL A 76 -14.82 -0.71 -9.85
C VAL A 76 -13.41 -1.13 -10.22
N LEU A 77 -12.42 -0.65 -9.49
CA LEU A 77 -11.02 -1.03 -9.67
C LEU A 77 -10.66 -2.15 -8.69
N ILE A 78 -10.43 -3.34 -9.23
CA ILE A 78 -9.93 -4.50 -8.49
C ILE A 78 -8.42 -4.57 -8.67
N GLY A 79 -7.68 -4.36 -7.59
CA GLY A 79 -6.24 -4.43 -7.60
C GLY A 79 -5.65 -4.05 -6.24
N VAL A 80 -4.49 -4.61 -5.94
CA VAL A 80 -3.71 -4.25 -4.76
C VAL A 80 -2.43 -3.59 -5.24
N GLY A 81 -2.07 -2.49 -4.61
CA GLY A 81 -0.73 -1.93 -4.73
C GLY A 81 -0.67 -0.47 -5.18
N ALA A 82 0.53 -0.04 -5.53
CA ALA A 82 0.85 1.36 -5.76
C ALA A 82 0.04 1.96 -6.91
N GLU A 83 -0.14 1.25 -8.03
CA GLU A 83 -0.89 1.81 -9.16
C GLU A 83 -2.38 2.00 -8.84
N THR A 84 -2.98 1.11 -8.04
CA THR A 84 -4.35 1.29 -7.51
C THR A 84 -4.44 2.53 -6.62
N LEU A 85 -3.48 2.71 -5.71
CA LEU A 85 -3.42 3.89 -4.83
C LEU A 85 -3.19 5.18 -5.62
N ALA A 86 -2.42 5.13 -6.71
CA ALA A 86 -2.22 6.27 -7.61
C ALA A 86 -3.53 6.66 -8.31
N ALA A 87 -4.28 5.68 -8.85
CA ALA A 87 -5.59 5.94 -9.45
C ALA A 87 -6.56 6.58 -8.45
N GLN A 88 -6.58 6.07 -7.22
CA GLN A 88 -7.38 6.63 -6.14
C GLN A 88 -6.96 8.05 -5.78
N ALA A 89 -5.66 8.33 -5.61
CA ALA A 89 -5.13 9.66 -5.33
C ALA A 89 -5.48 10.68 -6.44
N ILE A 90 -5.45 10.23 -7.69
CA ILE A 90 -5.87 11.04 -8.84
C ILE A 90 -7.34 11.41 -8.71
N VAL A 91 -8.23 10.44 -8.52
CA VAL A 91 -9.68 10.70 -8.44
C VAL A 91 -10.04 11.55 -7.21
N GLU A 92 -9.44 11.27 -6.04
CA GLU A 92 -9.65 12.05 -4.82
C GLU A 92 -9.26 13.53 -4.99
N SER A 93 -8.18 13.81 -5.71
CA SER A 93 -7.75 15.20 -5.99
C SER A 93 -8.65 15.95 -6.97
N HIS A 94 -9.43 15.21 -7.76
CA HIS A 94 -10.37 15.73 -8.75
C HIS A 94 -11.81 15.81 -8.22
N ALA A 95 -12.04 15.42 -6.95
CA ALA A 95 -13.38 15.41 -6.38
C ALA A 95 -14.04 16.79 -6.55
N PRO A 96 -15.26 16.85 -7.10
CA PRO A 96 -15.95 18.11 -7.37
C PRO A 96 -16.02 18.97 -6.11
N ALA A 97 -15.77 20.27 -6.24
CA ALA A 97 -16.04 21.22 -5.17
C ALA A 97 -17.52 21.13 -4.77
N ALA A 98 -17.83 21.37 -3.50
CA ALA A 98 -19.21 21.34 -3.01
C ALA A 98 -20.12 22.21 -3.91
N GLY A 99 -21.10 21.58 -4.56
CA GLY A 99 -22.06 22.24 -5.46
C GLY A 99 -21.85 22.01 -6.97
N ASP A 100 -20.92 21.15 -7.39
CA ASP A 100 -20.76 20.76 -8.81
C ASP A 100 -21.60 19.50 -9.12
N ASP A 101 -22.62 19.68 -9.97
CA ASP A 101 -23.59 18.65 -10.41
C ASP A 101 -23.05 17.76 -11.55
N ARG A 102 -21.77 17.88 -11.93
CA ARG A 102 -21.17 16.98 -12.93
C ARG A 102 -21.30 15.52 -12.46
N PRO A 103 -21.80 14.60 -13.29
CA PRO A 103 -21.73 13.18 -13.01
C PRO A 103 -20.26 12.74 -13.12
N ALA A 104 -19.48 12.94 -12.05
CA ALA A 104 -18.20 12.30 -11.90
C ALA A 104 -18.46 10.80 -11.83
N GLY A 105 -17.77 10.02 -12.67
CA GLY A 105 -17.86 8.58 -12.52
C GLY A 105 -17.28 8.20 -11.16
N GLY A 106 -18.00 7.41 -10.38
CA GLY A 106 -17.48 6.99 -9.07
C GLY A 106 -16.36 5.98 -9.26
N LEU A 107 -15.24 6.13 -8.56
CA LEU A 107 -14.24 5.07 -8.42
C LEU A 107 -14.46 4.35 -7.09
N THR A 108 -14.70 3.04 -7.14
CA THR A 108 -14.68 2.16 -5.97
C THR A 108 -13.50 1.21 -6.10
N VAL A 109 -12.58 1.25 -5.14
CA VAL A 109 -11.44 0.34 -5.08
C VAL A 109 -11.79 -0.89 -4.26
N LEU A 110 -11.44 -2.07 -4.76
CA LEU A 110 -11.56 -3.35 -4.07
C LEU A 110 -10.20 -4.01 -3.95
N ASP A 111 -9.62 -3.96 -2.75
CA ASP A 111 -8.27 -4.42 -2.43
C ASP A 111 -8.25 -5.58 -1.41
N GLY A 112 -9.43 -6.07 -1.01
CA GLY A 112 -9.58 -7.14 -0.03
C GLY A 112 -9.85 -6.68 1.40
N SER A 113 -9.76 -5.38 1.69
CA SER A 113 -9.74 -4.87 3.06
C SER A 113 -11.11 -4.63 3.68
N ASP A 114 -12.16 -4.42 2.89
CA ASP A 114 -13.50 -4.15 3.39
C ASP A 114 -14.60 -4.66 2.45
N THR A 115 -15.62 -5.27 3.02
CA THR A 115 -16.83 -5.73 2.33
C THR A 115 -17.81 -4.58 2.05
N ALA A 116 -17.72 -3.45 2.77
CA ALA A 116 -18.61 -2.30 2.55
C ALA A 116 -18.43 -1.70 1.14
N ALA A 117 -17.19 -1.61 0.64
CA ALA A 117 -16.91 -1.16 -0.73
C ALA A 117 -17.50 -2.13 -1.76
N LEU A 118 -17.44 -3.44 -1.50
CA LEU A 118 -18.07 -4.44 -2.36
C LEU A 118 -19.60 -4.29 -2.35
N ALA A 119 -20.22 -4.11 -1.18
CA ALA A 119 -21.66 -3.88 -1.08
C ALA A 119 -22.09 -2.66 -1.90
N PHE A 120 -21.42 -1.53 -1.71
CA PHE A 120 -21.66 -0.29 -2.45
C PHE A 120 -21.58 -0.48 -3.97
N ALA A 121 -20.61 -1.28 -4.43
CA ALA A 121 -20.43 -1.58 -5.83
C ALA A 121 -21.52 -2.50 -6.41
N LEU A 122 -21.97 -3.49 -5.64
CA LEU A 122 -23.03 -4.42 -6.04
C LEU A 122 -24.41 -3.74 -6.13
N GLU A 123 -24.67 -2.72 -5.32
CA GLU A 123 -25.88 -1.88 -5.43
C GLU A 123 -25.97 -1.14 -6.77
N ARG A 124 -24.82 -0.86 -7.41
CA ARG A 124 -24.70 -0.05 -8.63
C ARG A 124 -24.41 -0.87 -9.88
N LEU A 125 -24.62 -2.19 -9.80
CA LEU A 125 -24.17 -3.16 -10.80
C LEU A 125 -24.56 -2.80 -12.24
N ASP A 126 -25.75 -2.22 -12.46
CA ASP A 126 -26.24 -1.86 -13.80
C ASP A 126 -25.41 -0.78 -14.51
N ARG A 127 -24.69 0.04 -13.73
CA ARG A 127 -23.82 1.15 -14.18
C ARG A 127 -22.34 0.84 -14.02
N THR A 128 -21.98 -0.37 -13.62
CA THR A 128 -20.62 -0.73 -13.22
C THR A 128 -19.79 -1.27 -14.38
N LEU A 129 -18.62 -0.66 -14.61
CA LEU A 129 -17.50 -1.24 -15.37
C LEU A 129 -16.44 -1.72 -14.37
N VAL A 130 -16.08 -3.00 -14.44
CA VAL A 130 -15.05 -3.60 -13.58
C VAL A 130 -13.70 -3.55 -14.28
N VAL A 131 -12.73 -2.90 -13.66
CA VAL A 131 -11.33 -2.83 -14.12
C VAL A 131 -10.49 -3.75 -13.24
N LEU A 132 -9.87 -4.75 -13.85
CA LEU A 132 -8.91 -5.64 -13.20
C LEU A 132 -7.50 -5.21 -13.59
N ALA A 133 -6.74 -4.68 -12.63
CA ALA A 133 -5.39 -4.16 -12.88
C ALA A 133 -4.35 -4.98 -12.11
N SER A 134 -3.49 -5.69 -12.84
CA SER A 134 -2.35 -6.41 -12.25
C SER A 134 -1.30 -6.78 -13.30
N LYS A 135 -0.01 -6.62 -12.96
CA LYS A 135 1.12 -6.98 -13.81
C LYS A 135 1.41 -8.49 -13.81
N ALA A 136 1.51 -9.09 -12.63
CA ALA A 136 2.07 -10.44 -12.46
C ALA A 136 1.03 -11.57 -12.60
N GLY A 137 -0.26 -11.28 -12.42
CA GLY A 137 -1.31 -12.29 -12.46
C GLY A 137 -2.54 -11.93 -11.65
N VAL A 138 -3.45 -12.88 -11.48
CA VAL A 138 -4.68 -12.67 -10.71
C VAL A 138 -4.40 -12.95 -9.24
N SER A 139 -4.49 -11.94 -8.37
CA SER A 139 -4.42 -12.15 -6.93
C SER A 139 -5.61 -12.95 -6.42
N LEU A 140 -5.52 -13.48 -5.20
CA LEU A 140 -6.62 -14.22 -4.58
C LEU A 140 -7.90 -13.38 -4.47
N GLU A 141 -7.76 -12.14 -4.03
CA GLU A 141 -8.84 -11.13 -3.95
C GLU A 141 -9.37 -10.80 -5.34
N GLY A 142 -8.46 -10.65 -6.31
CA GLY A 142 -8.81 -10.35 -7.70
C GLY A 142 -9.71 -11.42 -8.33
N ASP A 143 -9.36 -12.70 -8.14
CA ASP A 143 -10.19 -13.81 -8.62
C ASP A 143 -11.51 -13.88 -7.86
N ALA A 144 -11.49 -13.68 -6.54
CA ALA A 144 -12.70 -13.72 -5.71
C ALA A 144 -13.72 -12.66 -6.13
N TYR A 145 -13.30 -11.39 -6.20
CA TYR A 145 -14.20 -10.30 -6.61
C TYR A 145 -14.68 -10.47 -8.04
N ARG A 146 -13.81 -10.84 -8.99
CA ARG A 146 -14.22 -11.12 -10.37
C ARG A 146 -15.32 -12.17 -10.44
N ARG A 147 -15.21 -13.25 -9.67
CA ARG A 147 -16.23 -14.32 -9.60
C ARG A 147 -17.54 -13.81 -9.04
N ILE A 148 -17.49 -13.00 -7.99
CA ILE A 148 -18.66 -12.38 -7.37
C ILE A 148 -19.38 -11.48 -8.38
N PHE A 149 -18.67 -10.57 -9.05
CA PHE A 149 -19.27 -9.71 -10.07
C PHE A 149 -19.84 -10.51 -11.24
N ALA A 150 -19.10 -11.50 -11.76
CA ALA A 150 -19.58 -12.33 -12.86
C ALA A 150 -20.83 -13.15 -12.48
N ALA A 151 -20.93 -13.61 -11.23
CA ALA A 151 -22.13 -14.26 -10.71
C ALA A 151 -23.30 -13.27 -10.60
N ALA A 152 -23.07 -12.09 -10.00
CA ALA A 152 -24.08 -11.07 -9.84
C ALA A 152 -24.63 -10.56 -11.20
N PHE A 153 -23.77 -10.38 -12.21
CA PHE A 153 -24.23 -10.01 -13.56
C PHE A 153 -25.08 -11.12 -14.19
N ARG A 154 -24.72 -12.40 -13.99
CA ARG A 154 -25.49 -13.53 -14.49
C ARG A 154 -26.86 -13.65 -13.82
N GLU A 155 -26.93 -13.36 -12.53
CA GLU A 155 -28.19 -13.29 -11.77
C GLU A 155 -29.11 -12.18 -12.28
N ARG A 156 -28.54 -11.08 -12.83
CA ARG A 156 -29.27 -10.04 -13.56
C ARG A 156 -29.68 -10.45 -14.99
N GLY A 157 -29.37 -11.66 -15.41
CA GLY A 157 -29.77 -12.20 -16.72
C GLY A 157 -28.85 -11.82 -17.89
N LEU A 158 -27.67 -11.27 -17.63
CA LEU A 158 -26.70 -10.97 -18.69
C LEU A 158 -26.13 -12.27 -19.27
N SER A 159 -26.00 -12.33 -20.59
CA SER A 159 -25.27 -13.37 -21.30
C SER A 159 -23.76 -13.28 -21.04
N GLU A 160 -23.02 -14.38 -21.24
CA GLU A 160 -21.55 -14.37 -21.05
C GLU A 160 -20.84 -13.28 -21.89
N ARG A 161 -21.37 -12.95 -23.08
CA ARG A 161 -20.85 -11.87 -23.92
C ARG A 161 -21.07 -10.49 -23.28
N GLU A 162 -22.25 -10.26 -22.72
CA GLU A 162 -22.57 -9.01 -22.02
C GLU A 162 -21.76 -8.90 -20.72
N ILE A 163 -21.62 -9.99 -19.97
CA ILE A 163 -20.76 -10.05 -18.79
C ILE A 163 -19.32 -9.68 -19.17
N ALA A 164 -18.77 -10.27 -20.24
CA ALA A 164 -17.42 -9.97 -20.70
C ALA A 164 -17.23 -8.48 -21.06
N SER A 165 -18.27 -7.82 -21.59
CA SER A 165 -18.23 -6.38 -21.88
C SER A 165 -18.24 -5.48 -20.63
N ARG A 166 -18.56 -6.03 -19.45
CA ARG A 166 -18.46 -5.33 -18.15
C ARG A 166 -17.07 -5.41 -17.53
N PHE A 167 -16.11 -6.08 -18.18
CA PHE A 167 -14.75 -6.22 -17.68
C PHE A 167 -13.71 -5.58 -18.63
N LEU A 168 -12.84 -4.76 -18.04
CA LEU A 168 -11.60 -4.26 -18.64
C LEU A 168 -10.41 -4.82 -17.85
N VAL A 169 -9.42 -5.38 -18.55
CA VAL A 169 -8.21 -5.94 -17.95
C VAL A 169 -6.99 -5.13 -18.39
N ILE A 170 -6.24 -4.65 -17.41
CA ILE A 170 -4.97 -3.93 -17.56
C ILE A 170 -3.87 -4.85 -17.02
N THR A 171 -3.09 -5.44 -17.92
CA THR A 171 -2.08 -6.44 -17.57
C THR A 171 -0.98 -6.53 -18.62
N ASP A 172 0.19 -7.06 -18.25
CA ASP A 172 1.31 -7.24 -19.16
C ASP A 172 1.03 -8.35 -20.18
N HIS A 173 1.50 -8.16 -21.41
CA HIS A 173 1.34 -9.15 -22.47
C HIS A 173 2.03 -10.48 -22.08
N GLY A 174 1.25 -11.55 -22.07
CA GLY A 174 1.71 -12.90 -21.79
C GLY A 174 1.69 -13.26 -20.30
N SER A 175 1.15 -12.38 -19.45
CA SER A 175 0.88 -12.72 -18.06
C SER A 175 -0.23 -13.78 -17.95
N PRO A 176 -0.32 -14.51 -16.82
CA PRO A 176 -1.46 -15.40 -16.57
C PRO A 176 -2.82 -14.71 -16.64
N LEU A 177 -2.89 -13.42 -16.25
CA LEU A 177 -4.12 -12.64 -16.35
C LEU A 177 -4.44 -12.25 -17.80
N HIS A 178 -3.43 -12.02 -18.65
CA HIS A 178 -3.64 -11.79 -20.08
C HIS A 178 -4.31 -13.00 -20.73
N ASP A 179 -3.74 -14.19 -20.52
CA ASP A 179 -4.27 -15.43 -21.11
C ASP A 179 -5.68 -15.73 -20.60
N PHE A 180 -5.90 -15.54 -19.29
CA PHE A 180 -7.21 -15.69 -18.68
C PHE A 180 -8.24 -14.72 -19.26
N ALA A 181 -7.90 -13.44 -19.40
CA ALA A 181 -8.79 -12.42 -19.96
C ALA A 181 -9.18 -12.77 -21.41
N ARG A 182 -8.24 -13.30 -22.21
CA ARG A 182 -8.53 -13.77 -23.58
C ARG A 182 -9.51 -14.93 -23.58
N GLN A 183 -9.33 -15.89 -22.68
CA GLN A 183 -10.23 -17.05 -22.56
C GLN A 183 -11.65 -16.63 -22.15
N CYS A 184 -11.78 -15.65 -21.27
CA CYS A 184 -13.07 -15.10 -20.85
C CYS A 184 -13.68 -14.10 -21.85
N GLY A 185 -12.97 -13.74 -22.92
CA GLY A 185 -13.41 -12.72 -23.88
C GLY A 185 -13.47 -11.31 -23.31
N TYR A 186 -12.78 -11.07 -22.18
CA TYR A 186 -12.73 -9.74 -21.56
C TYR A 186 -11.95 -8.78 -22.44
N ARG A 187 -12.31 -7.50 -22.37
CA ARG A 187 -11.52 -6.48 -23.04
C ARG A 187 -10.16 -6.39 -22.36
N ILE A 188 -9.10 -6.57 -23.13
CA ILE A 188 -7.72 -6.34 -22.67
C ILE A 188 -7.29 -5.03 -23.31
N GLY A 189 -6.74 -4.12 -22.51
CA GLY A 189 -6.29 -2.84 -23.03
C GLY A 189 -5.14 -2.28 -22.23
N LEU A 190 -4.28 -1.55 -22.96
CA LEU A 190 -3.41 -0.49 -22.44
C LEU A 190 -2.43 -0.98 -21.37
N THR A 191 -1.22 -1.34 -21.78
CA THR A 191 -0.15 -1.75 -20.87
C THR A 191 1.10 -0.92 -21.14
N ASP A 192 1.84 -0.65 -20.08
CA ASP A 192 3.20 -0.15 -20.13
C ASP A 192 4.12 -1.30 -19.70
N PRO A 193 4.52 -2.16 -20.65
CA PRO A 193 5.24 -3.37 -20.32
C PRO A 193 6.60 -3.01 -19.73
N TYR A 194 7.10 -3.87 -18.84
CA TYR A 194 8.42 -3.77 -18.22
C TYR A 194 8.59 -2.67 -17.16
N LEU A 195 7.57 -1.85 -16.89
CA LEU A 195 7.62 -0.91 -15.76
C LEU A 195 7.55 -1.65 -14.41
N PRO A 196 8.44 -1.34 -13.45
CA PRO A 196 8.28 -1.77 -12.07
C PRO A 196 6.92 -1.35 -11.53
N GLY A 197 6.23 -2.24 -10.80
CA GLY A 197 4.88 -1.97 -10.27
C GLY A 197 4.76 -0.60 -9.58
N HIS A 198 5.55 -0.44 -8.53
CA HIS A 198 5.64 0.77 -7.73
C HIS A 198 6.09 2.07 -8.43
N TYR A 199 6.56 2.05 -9.69
CA TYR A 199 6.98 3.24 -10.46
C TYR A 199 6.04 3.54 -11.65
N GLY A 200 4.77 3.15 -11.51
CA GLY A 200 3.77 3.20 -12.59
C GLY A 200 2.63 4.18 -12.35
N ALA A 201 2.79 5.21 -11.51
CA ALA A 201 1.65 6.07 -11.14
C ALA A 201 1.00 6.75 -12.35
N LEU A 202 1.81 7.19 -13.32
CA LEU A 202 1.38 7.81 -14.58
C LEU A 202 1.31 6.81 -15.75
N SER A 203 1.32 5.52 -15.48
CA SER A 203 1.13 4.46 -16.48
C SER A 203 -0.36 4.18 -16.73
N ALA A 204 -0.66 3.29 -17.66
CA ALA A 204 -2.01 2.80 -17.91
C ALA A 204 -2.69 2.25 -16.65
N TYR A 205 -1.93 1.63 -15.74
CA TYR A 205 -2.46 1.09 -14.49
C TYR A 205 -3.05 2.16 -13.56
N GLY A 206 -2.44 3.35 -13.50
CA GLY A 206 -2.92 4.47 -12.69
C GLY A 206 -3.91 5.37 -13.46
N LEU A 207 -3.60 5.69 -14.72
CA LEU A 207 -4.36 6.67 -15.50
C LEU A 207 -5.68 6.13 -16.05
N VAL A 208 -5.72 4.92 -16.59
CA VAL A 208 -6.94 4.39 -17.23
C VAL A 208 -8.13 4.33 -16.27
N PRO A 209 -8.03 3.70 -15.08
CA PRO A 209 -9.16 3.69 -14.14
C PRO A 209 -9.54 5.10 -13.67
N ALA A 210 -8.57 5.99 -13.49
CA ALA A 210 -8.81 7.37 -13.07
C ALA A 210 -9.56 8.19 -14.13
N VAL A 211 -9.17 8.09 -15.40
CA VAL A 211 -9.83 8.78 -16.51
C VAL A 211 -11.21 8.20 -16.79
N LEU A 212 -11.39 6.87 -16.66
CA LEU A 212 -12.72 6.24 -16.72
C LEU A 212 -13.66 6.77 -15.62
N ALA A 213 -13.11 7.12 -14.45
CA ALA A 213 -13.82 7.79 -13.36
C ALA A 213 -13.98 9.31 -13.58
N GLY A 214 -13.37 9.88 -14.61
CA GLY A 214 -13.55 11.28 -15.00
C GLY A 214 -12.43 12.23 -14.52
N ALA A 215 -11.27 11.72 -14.14
CA ALA A 215 -10.12 12.56 -13.82
C ALA A 215 -9.51 13.22 -15.07
N ASP A 216 -8.91 14.40 -14.89
CA ASP A 216 -8.20 15.14 -15.93
C ASP A 216 -6.71 14.70 -15.97
N ALA A 217 -6.44 13.69 -16.80
CA ALA A 217 -5.08 13.18 -16.97
C ALA A 217 -4.18 14.10 -17.81
N GLU A 218 -4.74 14.97 -18.67
CA GLU A 218 -3.92 15.92 -19.44
C GLU A 218 -3.21 16.88 -18.50
N ARG A 219 -3.96 17.49 -17.56
CA ARG A 219 -3.40 18.39 -16.55
C ARG A 219 -2.35 17.70 -15.69
N LEU A 220 -2.60 16.46 -15.27
CA LEU A 220 -1.64 15.68 -14.48
C LEU A 220 -0.34 15.43 -15.23
N LEU A 221 -0.40 15.06 -16.50
CA LEU A 221 0.78 14.82 -17.32
C LEU A 221 1.55 16.12 -17.60
N GLU A 222 0.87 17.25 -17.77
CA GLU A 222 1.50 18.58 -17.87
C GLU A 222 2.21 18.98 -16.58
N GLU A 223 1.54 18.83 -15.44
CA GLU A 223 2.12 19.05 -14.11
C GLU A 223 3.39 18.21 -13.92
N ALA A 224 3.33 16.90 -14.23
CA ALA A 224 4.49 16.01 -14.16
C ALA A 224 5.62 16.42 -15.12
N ALA A 225 5.28 16.76 -16.37
CA ALA A 225 6.24 17.16 -17.40
C ALA A 225 7.00 18.44 -17.02
N SER A 226 6.38 19.33 -16.23
CA SER A 226 7.03 20.56 -15.75
C SER A 226 8.26 20.31 -14.88
N LEU A 227 8.34 19.14 -14.24
CA LEU A 227 9.47 18.75 -13.40
C LEU A 227 10.63 18.16 -14.21
N VAL A 228 10.37 17.60 -15.40
CA VAL A 228 11.38 16.87 -16.21
C VAL A 228 12.64 17.70 -16.51
N PRO A 229 12.57 19.00 -16.87
CA PRO A 229 13.75 19.82 -17.10
C PRO A 229 14.66 20.04 -15.88
N SER A 230 14.18 19.74 -14.66
CA SER A 230 14.99 19.80 -13.44
C SER A 230 15.75 18.49 -13.18
N LEU A 231 15.27 17.38 -13.74
CA LEU A 231 15.88 16.07 -13.55
C LEU A 231 17.27 16.05 -14.18
N GLY A 232 18.21 15.39 -13.52
CA GLY A 232 19.59 15.30 -13.98
C GLY A 232 20.48 16.50 -13.68
N LYS A 233 19.92 17.62 -13.18
CA LYS A 233 20.72 18.75 -12.71
C LYS A 233 21.30 18.48 -11.32
N ASP A 234 22.49 19.04 -11.08
CA ASP A 234 23.19 18.99 -9.79
C ASP A 234 22.57 19.96 -8.77
N GLU A 235 22.04 21.09 -9.26
CA GLU A 235 21.33 22.12 -8.50
C GLU A 235 19.89 22.27 -9.00
N ASP A 236 19.03 22.92 -8.19
CA ASP A 236 17.60 23.15 -8.51
C ASP A 236 16.82 21.89 -8.91
N ASN A 237 17.23 20.74 -8.36
CA ASN A 237 16.61 19.44 -8.58
C ASN A 237 15.89 18.99 -7.28
N PRO A 238 14.58 19.25 -7.13
CA PRO A 238 13.87 18.93 -5.90
C PRO A 238 13.75 17.42 -5.66
N GLY A 239 13.76 16.59 -6.72
CA GLY A 239 13.78 15.13 -6.60
C GLY A 239 15.09 14.62 -6.04
N LEU A 240 16.22 15.19 -6.49
CA LEU A 240 17.54 14.91 -5.94
C LEU A 240 17.62 15.31 -4.47
N LEU A 241 17.17 16.52 -4.12
CA LEU A 241 17.22 17.01 -2.75
C LEU A 241 16.33 16.16 -1.82
N LEU A 242 15.10 15.84 -2.24
CA LEU A 242 14.21 14.99 -1.44
C LEU A 242 14.80 13.58 -1.28
N GLY A 243 15.37 13.00 -2.33
CA GLY A 243 16.05 11.72 -2.26
C GLY A 243 17.28 11.73 -1.35
N ALA A 244 18.04 12.83 -1.35
CA ALA A 244 19.19 13.04 -0.46
C ALA A 244 18.75 13.18 1.01
N VAL A 245 17.63 13.88 1.27
CA VAL A 245 17.02 13.93 2.61
C VAL A 245 16.62 12.54 3.07
N LEU A 246 15.80 11.82 2.29
CA LEU A 246 15.29 10.50 2.69
C LEU A 246 16.40 9.46 2.85
N GLY A 247 17.28 9.35 1.85
CA GLY A 247 18.37 8.38 1.86
C GLY A 247 19.48 8.73 2.86
N GLY A 248 19.85 10.01 2.96
CA GLY A 248 20.88 10.48 3.89
C GLY A 248 20.45 10.34 5.35
N CYS A 249 19.20 10.69 5.67
CA CYS A 249 18.62 10.47 7.00
C CYS A 249 18.55 8.98 7.37
N ALA A 250 18.20 8.11 6.43
CA ALA A 250 18.06 6.68 6.67
C ALA A 250 19.41 5.91 6.67
N GLN A 251 20.52 6.54 6.30
CA GLN A 251 21.85 5.95 6.45
C GLN A 251 22.27 5.93 7.93
N GLN A 252 22.84 4.81 8.37
CA GLN A 252 23.47 4.72 9.67
C GLN A 252 24.83 5.42 9.63
N THR A 253 24.94 6.58 10.27
CA THR A 253 26.23 7.25 10.49
C THR A 253 26.91 6.69 11.74
N PRO A 254 28.26 6.55 11.77
CA PRO A 254 28.97 6.14 12.98
C PRO A 254 28.62 7.04 14.19
N GLY A 255 27.97 6.48 15.21
CA GLY A 255 27.57 7.20 16.43
C GLY A 255 26.25 8.00 16.33
N GLY A 256 25.57 8.00 15.17
CA GLY A 256 24.27 8.64 14.97
C GLY A 256 23.14 7.64 14.78
N LEU A 257 21.91 8.06 15.07
CA LEU A 257 20.70 7.26 14.90
C LEU A 257 20.16 7.45 13.47
N ALA A 258 19.97 6.36 12.73
CA ALA A 258 19.31 6.43 11.43
C ALA A 258 17.86 6.87 11.59
N ARG A 259 17.43 7.84 10.77
CA ARG A 259 16.04 8.28 10.64
C ARG A 259 15.41 7.61 9.43
N ASP A 260 15.21 6.30 9.55
CA ASP A 260 14.64 5.41 8.53
C ASP A 260 13.11 5.28 8.63
N LYS A 261 12.47 6.03 9.55
CA LYS A 261 11.00 6.16 9.60
C LYS A 261 10.58 7.56 9.19
N VAL A 262 9.59 7.66 8.31
CA VAL A 262 9.05 8.93 7.80
C VAL A 262 7.63 9.11 8.30
N LEU A 263 7.43 10.17 9.08
CA LEU A 263 6.10 10.63 9.46
C LEU A 263 5.56 11.51 8.34
N LEU A 264 4.62 10.99 7.56
CA LEU A 264 4.09 11.69 6.38
C LEU A 264 2.72 12.29 6.65
N ARG A 265 2.55 13.57 6.33
CA ARG A 265 1.28 14.31 6.39
C ARG A 265 0.87 14.77 5.00
N GLY A 266 -0.36 14.46 4.59
CA GLY A 266 -0.87 14.82 3.28
C GLY A 266 -2.23 14.17 2.99
N PRO A 267 -2.70 14.26 1.73
CA PRO A 267 -3.93 13.59 1.29
C PRO A 267 -3.81 12.06 1.35
N GLY A 268 -4.87 11.39 1.82
CA GLY A 268 -4.82 9.96 2.22
C GLY A 268 -4.32 8.98 1.15
N ALA A 269 -4.92 8.95 -0.04
CA ALA A 269 -4.44 8.01 -1.07
C ALA A 269 -3.03 8.36 -1.60
N LEU A 270 -2.65 9.64 -1.59
CA LEU A 270 -1.30 10.07 -1.97
C LEU A 270 -0.26 9.63 -0.93
N THR A 271 -0.55 9.77 0.37
CA THR A 271 0.35 9.31 1.44
C THR A 271 0.46 7.79 1.45
N ALA A 272 -0.63 7.07 1.22
CA ALA A 272 -0.62 5.62 1.06
C ALA A 272 0.22 5.18 -0.15
N TRP A 273 0.08 5.84 -1.31
CA TRP A 273 0.90 5.59 -2.50
C TRP A 273 2.40 5.81 -2.22
N ILE A 274 2.77 6.95 -1.62
CA ILE A 274 4.17 7.25 -1.25
C ILE A 274 4.72 6.21 -0.27
N SER A 275 3.90 5.81 0.70
CA SER A 275 4.27 4.78 1.68
C SER A 275 4.66 3.48 1.00
N GLN A 276 3.84 3.00 0.07
CA GLN A 276 4.14 1.81 -0.70
C GLN A 276 5.35 1.98 -1.62
N LEU A 277 5.44 3.11 -2.33
CA LEU A 277 6.57 3.42 -3.21
C LEU A 277 7.91 3.31 -2.46
N LEU A 278 8.00 3.96 -1.29
CA LEU A 278 9.21 3.93 -0.46
C LEU A 278 9.46 2.54 0.14
N ALA A 279 8.43 1.89 0.68
CA ALA A 279 8.56 0.57 1.28
C ALA A 279 9.06 -0.47 0.26
N VAL A 280 8.47 -0.53 -0.93
CA VAL A 280 8.87 -1.46 -2.00
C VAL A 280 10.20 -1.05 -2.64
N GLY A 281 10.39 0.24 -2.87
CA GLY A 281 11.58 0.78 -3.53
C GLY A 281 12.85 0.67 -2.68
N THR A 282 12.73 0.72 -1.35
CA THR A 282 13.89 0.74 -0.46
C THR A 282 14.02 -0.48 0.45
N GLY A 283 12.92 -1.17 0.78
CA GLY A 283 12.83 -2.28 1.73
C GLY A 283 13.46 -3.57 1.21
N LYS A 284 14.79 -3.64 1.19
CA LYS A 284 15.58 -4.77 0.68
C LYS A 284 16.91 -4.86 1.42
N ARG A 285 17.41 -6.08 1.62
CA ARG A 285 18.78 -6.37 2.13
C ARG A 285 19.11 -5.68 3.47
N GLY A 286 18.16 -5.67 4.42
CA GLY A 286 18.40 -5.07 5.73
C GLY A 286 18.29 -3.54 5.76
N ARG A 287 17.80 -2.92 4.68
CA ARG A 287 17.63 -1.47 4.54
C ARG A 287 16.20 -1.16 4.11
N GLY A 288 15.73 0.05 4.40
CA GLY A 288 14.45 0.53 3.92
C GLY A 288 13.98 1.77 4.67
N VAL A 289 13.04 2.48 4.07
CA VAL A 289 12.35 3.63 4.66
C VAL A 289 10.91 3.22 4.93
N LEU A 290 10.50 3.27 6.18
CA LEU A 290 9.15 2.98 6.61
C LEU A 290 8.36 4.28 6.73
N VAL A 291 7.26 4.41 6.01
CA VAL A 291 6.37 5.57 6.11
C VAL A 291 5.18 5.25 7.00
N PHE A 292 4.77 6.21 7.81
CA PHE A 292 3.57 6.11 8.64
C PHE A 292 2.87 7.45 8.80
N GLU A 293 1.57 7.39 9.09
CA GLU A 293 0.75 8.56 9.40
C GLU A 293 0.80 8.87 10.91
N PRO A 294 0.50 10.11 11.34
CA PRO A 294 0.57 10.49 12.75
C PRO A 294 -0.28 9.57 13.64
N PRO A 295 0.31 8.90 14.65
CA PRO A 295 -0.43 8.03 15.57
C PRO A 295 -1.13 8.89 16.62
N GLY A 296 -2.00 9.81 16.22
CA GLY A 296 -2.88 10.62 17.09
C GLY A 296 -2.23 11.29 18.32
N GLY A 297 -0.89 11.39 18.37
CA GLY A 297 -0.11 11.74 19.55
C GLY A 297 1.00 12.71 19.20
N ARG A 298 1.26 13.66 20.10
CA ARG A 298 2.35 14.62 20.01
C ARG A 298 3.60 14.00 20.61
N GLY A 299 4.49 13.49 19.79
CA GLY A 299 5.79 12.99 20.22
C GLY A 299 6.73 12.88 19.03
N GLY A 300 7.84 13.62 19.07
CA GLY A 300 8.94 13.41 18.13
C GLY A 300 9.73 12.17 18.55
N PHE A 301 9.95 11.26 17.62
CA PHE A 301 10.86 10.13 17.83
C PHE A 301 12.22 10.48 17.19
N PRO A 302 13.36 10.18 17.84
CA PRO A 302 14.67 10.64 17.37
C PRO A 302 15.09 10.00 16.03
N ASP A 303 14.51 8.85 15.68
CA ASP A 303 14.68 8.11 14.41
C ASP A 303 13.56 8.37 13.40
N VAL A 304 12.75 9.41 13.61
CA VAL A 304 11.70 9.81 12.69
C VAL A 304 12.07 11.10 11.98
N HIS A 305 11.78 11.14 10.68
CA HIS A 305 11.84 12.33 9.85
C HIS A 305 10.43 12.76 9.44
N GLY A 306 10.03 13.98 9.80
CA GLY A 306 8.71 14.53 9.50
C GLY A 306 8.65 15.15 8.10
N VAL A 307 7.68 14.73 7.29
CA VAL A 307 7.41 15.30 5.95
C VAL A 307 5.96 15.74 5.82
N SER A 308 5.73 16.98 5.38
CA SER A 308 4.41 17.51 5.03
C SER A 308 4.30 17.80 3.53
N ILE A 309 3.21 17.33 2.92
CA ILE A 309 2.88 17.55 1.50
C ILE A 309 1.92 18.74 1.40
N ASN A 310 2.30 19.75 0.60
CA ASN A 310 1.54 20.98 0.37
C ASN A 310 0.99 21.64 1.65
N PRO A 311 1.78 21.82 2.73
CA PRO A 311 1.30 22.48 3.93
C PRO A 311 1.00 23.96 3.64
N ARG A 312 0.03 24.53 4.38
CA ARG A 312 -0.37 25.95 4.25
C ARG A 312 0.75 26.92 4.61
N SER A 313 1.61 26.52 5.54
CA SER A 313 2.75 27.30 5.97
C SER A 313 3.97 26.41 5.96
N ALA A 314 5.09 26.96 5.50
CA ALA A 314 6.38 26.30 5.59
C ALA A 314 6.85 26.14 7.05
N ALA A 315 6.25 26.88 7.98
CA ALA A 315 6.51 26.83 9.42
C ALA A 315 5.58 25.89 10.19
N ASP A 316 5.05 24.87 9.54
CA ASP A 316 4.42 23.75 10.21
C ASP A 316 5.42 23.14 11.20
N GLU A 317 5.23 23.37 12.51
CA GLU A 317 6.20 23.05 13.57
C GLU A 317 6.50 21.55 13.67
N ASP A 318 5.63 20.71 13.09
CA ASP A 318 5.69 19.27 13.18
C ASP A 318 6.38 18.58 11.97
N ALA A 319 6.94 19.34 11.02
CA ALA A 319 7.61 18.81 9.82
C ALA A 319 9.05 19.31 9.64
N ASP A 320 10.00 18.38 9.53
CA ASP A 320 11.40 18.68 9.19
C ASP A 320 11.55 19.11 7.74
N THR A 321 10.72 18.53 6.85
CA THR A 321 10.70 18.81 5.41
C THR A 321 9.28 19.08 4.92
N SER A 322 9.13 20.14 4.15
CA SER A 322 7.88 20.47 3.46
C SER A 322 8.08 20.40 1.94
N VAL A 323 7.16 19.72 1.25
CA VAL A 323 7.20 19.46 -0.19
C VAL A 323 5.99 20.12 -0.84
N TRP A 324 6.23 21.06 -1.77
CA TRP A 324 5.17 21.69 -2.57
C TRP A 324 5.30 21.30 -4.03
N ALA A 325 4.23 20.71 -4.55
CA ALA A 325 4.07 20.39 -5.97
C ALA A 325 2.60 20.05 -6.25
N PRO A 326 2.10 20.36 -7.46
CA PRO A 326 0.80 19.86 -7.91
C PRO A 326 0.84 18.32 -8.06
N LEU A 327 -0.32 17.66 -8.11
CA LEU A 327 -0.40 16.21 -7.96
C LEU A 327 0.42 15.45 -9.01
N GLY A 328 0.34 15.85 -10.29
CA GLY A 328 1.10 15.20 -11.36
C GLY A 328 2.61 15.26 -11.12
N ALA A 329 3.10 16.41 -10.65
CA ALA A 329 4.50 16.60 -10.28
C ALA A 329 4.90 15.82 -9.02
N GLN A 330 4.00 15.60 -8.06
CA GLN A 330 4.28 14.76 -6.88
C GLN A 330 4.63 13.33 -7.29
N PHE A 331 3.90 12.73 -8.24
CA PHE A 331 4.18 11.36 -8.68
C PHE A 331 5.62 11.21 -9.18
N LEU A 332 6.03 12.03 -10.14
CA LEU A 332 7.39 11.98 -10.69
C LEU A 332 8.45 12.37 -9.64
N LEU A 333 8.15 13.35 -8.79
CA LEU A 333 9.06 13.82 -7.73
C LEU A 333 9.40 12.70 -6.75
N TRP A 334 8.39 12.00 -6.23
CA TRP A 334 8.57 10.95 -5.24
C TRP A 334 9.16 9.68 -5.85
N GLU A 335 8.80 9.32 -7.09
CA GLU A 335 9.46 8.23 -7.83
C GLU A 335 10.96 8.52 -7.98
N TYR A 336 11.32 9.71 -8.45
CA TYR A 336 12.73 10.11 -8.57
C TYR A 336 13.46 10.15 -7.22
N ALA A 337 12.85 10.73 -6.19
CA ALA A 337 13.41 10.76 -4.85
C ALA A 337 13.64 9.36 -4.27
N THR A 338 12.73 8.42 -4.52
CA THR A 338 12.86 7.01 -4.09
C THR A 338 14.02 6.33 -4.83
N ALA A 339 14.22 6.63 -6.12
CA ALA A 339 15.34 6.09 -6.89
C ALA A 339 16.69 6.55 -6.32
N VAL A 340 16.79 7.84 -6.01
CA VAL A 340 17.98 8.45 -5.39
C VAL A 340 18.21 7.92 -3.98
N ALA A 341 17.17 7.86 -3.15
CA ALA A 341 17.26 7.34 -1.79
C ALA A 341 17.70 5.86 -1.76
N GLY A 342 17.14 5.05 -2.66
CA GLY A 342 17.55 3.64 -2.83
C GLY A 342 19.03 3.52 -3.18
N TRP A 343 19.53 4.35 -4.10
CA TRP A 343 20.95 4.37 -4.46
C TRP A 343 21.84 4.71 -3.25
N LEU A 344 21.49 5.74 -2.48
CA LEU A 344 22.20 6.10 -1.24
C LEU A 344 22.20 4.95 -0.22
N LEU A 345 21.07 4.27 -0.05
CA LEU A 345 20.95 3.12 0.84
C LEU A 345 21.69 1.88 0.33
N GLY A 346 22.25 1.93 -0.88
CA GLY A 346 22.92 0.80 -1.50
C GLY A 346 21.96 -0.31 -1.90
N VAL A 347 20.72 0.04 -2.24
CA VAL A 347 19.70 -0.88 -2.77
C VAL A 347 19.31 -0.46 -4.19
N ASN A 348 18.77 -1.41 -4.95
CA ASN A 348 18.23 -1.11 -6.27
C ASN A 348 16.69 -1.20 -6.21
N PRO A 349 15.97 -0.06 -6.34
CA PRO A 349 14.51 -0.04 -6.32
C PRO A 349 13.89 -0.89 -7.41
N PHE A 350 14.59 -1.05 -8.53
CA PHE A 350 14.14 -1.74 -9.72
C PHE A 350 14.55 -3.20 -9.80
N GLU A 351 15.23 -3.76 -8.79
CA GLU A 351 15.34 -5.22 -8.70
C GLU A 351 13.94 -5.83 -8.56
N ALA A 352 13.72 -7.02 -9.14
CA ALA A 352 12.50 -7.78 -8.91
C ALA A 352 12.17 -7.80 -7.41
N GLY A 353 10.91 -7.56 -7.08
CA GLY A 353 10.46 -7.38 -5.70
C GLY A 353 10.89 -8.54 -4.81
N SER A 354 10.94 -8.29 -3.51
CA SER A 354 11.17 -9.35 -2.54
C SER A 354 10.15 -10.48 -2.74
N ALA A 355 10.64 -11.73 -2.70
CA ALA A 355 9.79 -12.91 -2.74
C ALA A 355 8.79 -12.94 -1.56
N VAL A 356 9.00 -12.15 -0.51
CA VAL A 356 8.17 -12.11 0.72
C VAL A 356 6.68 -11.87 0.49
N VAL A 357 6.32 -11.14 -0.58
CA VAL A 357 4.93 -10.85 -0.90
C VAL A 357 4.30 -12.06 -1.58
N GLN A 358 5.03 -12.68 -2.52
CA GLN A 358 4.58 -13.90 -3.19
C GLN A 358 4.55 -15.11 -2.24
N GLU A 359 5.52 -15.23 -1.33
CA GLU A 359 5.56 -16.26 -0.29
C GLU A 359 4.29 -16.25 0.57
N ALA A 360 3.90 -15.08 1.09
CA ALA A 360 2.70 -14.94 1.91
C ALA A 360 1.41 -15.22 1.10
N GLU A 361 1.40 -14.87 -0.19
CA GLU A 361 0.29 -15.15 -1.10
C GLU A 361 0.16 -16.64 -1.44
N ASP A 362 1.27 -17.31 -1.69
CA ASP A 362 1.32 -18.75 -1.97
C ASP A 362 0.90 -19.55 -0.73
N ASP A 363 1.30 -19.11 0.46
CA ASP A 363 0.88 -19.70 1.74
C ASP A 363 -0.62 -19.55 1.98
N ALA A 364 -1.17 -18.36 1.75
CA ALA A 364 -2.61 -18.12 1.82
C ALA A 364 -3.36 -18.99 0.80
N ALA A 365 -2.85 -19.12 -0.42
CA ALA A 365 -3.43 -19.97 -1.45
C ALA A 365 -3.41 -21.46 -1.06
N ALA A 366 -2.34 -21.92 -0.40
CA ALA A 366 -2.24 -23.30 0.10
C ALA A 366 -3.25 -23.57 1.21
N LEU A 367 -3.42 -22.63 2.15
CA LEU A 367 -4.41 -22.69 3.23
C LEU A 367 -5.83 -22.84 2.69
N LEU A 368 -6.19 -22.05 1.67
CA LEU A 368 -7.52 -22.06 1.04
C LEU A 368 -7.83 -23.32 0.22
N ARG A 369 -6.81 -24.09 -0.17
CA ARG A 369 -6.99 -25.37 -0.88
C ARG A 369 -7.28 -26.53 0.07
N ALA A 370 -7.03 -26.37 1.37
CA ALA A 370 -7.22 -27.43 2.35
C ALA A 370 -8.73 -27.78 2.49
N PRO A 371 -9.10 -29.07 2.50
CA PRO A 371 -10.50 -29.48 2.61
C PRO A 371 -11.15 -28.98 3.92
N GLY A 372 -12.36 -28.43 3.79
CA GLY A 372 -13.22 -28.06 4.92
C GLY A 372 -12.69 -26.95 5.82
N GLY A 373 -11.81 -26.07 5.33
CA GLY A 373 -11.28 -24.93 6.10
C GLY A 373 -10.41 -25.32 7.29
N THR A 374 -10.13 -26.61 7.47
CA THR A 374 -9.42 -27.17 8.64
C THR A 374 -8.03 -26.58 8.86
N ALA A 375 -7.35 -26.17 7.78
CA ALA A 375 -6.04 -25.52 7.86
C ALA A 375 -6.11 -24.09 8.44
N LEU A 376 -7.25 -23.41 8.31
CA LEU A 376 -7.45 -22.05 8.86
C LEU A 376 -7.64 -22.06 10.37
N THR A 377 -8.10 -23.19 10.92
CA THR A 377 -8.37 -23.40 12.36
C THR A 377 -7.40 -24.38 13.02
N ALA A 378 -6.33 -24.77 12.32
CA ALA A 378 -5.38 -25.78 12.80
C ALA A 378 -4.56 -25.30 14.00
N GLU A 379 -4.23 -24.00 14.05
CA GLU A 379 -3.50 -23.42 15.17
C GLU A 379 -4.44 -23.16 16.35
N ARG A 380 -4.20 -23.84 17.48
CA ARG A 380 -4.96 -23.61 18.70
C ARG A 380 -4.45 -22.34 19.39
N PRO A 381 -5.34 -21.48 19.92
CA PRO A 381 -4.90 -20.36 20.71
C PRO A 381 -4.17 -20.83 21.97
N VAL A 382 -3.23 -20.03 22.44
CA VAL A 382 -2.55 -20.24 23.72
C VAL A 382 -3.56 -20.19 24.86
N TYR A 383 -4.48 -19.23 24.81
CA TYR A 383 -5.64 -19.10 25.67
C TYR A 383 -6.71 -18.20 25.02
N VAL A 384 -7.88 -18.11 25.66
CA VAL A 384 -8.98 -17.23 25.27
C VAL A 384 -9.37 -16.38 26.47
N GLU A 385 -9.48 -15.08 26.29
CA GLU A 385 -9.88 -14.12 27.32
C GLU A 385 -11.00 -13.24 26.76
N ASP A 386 -12.16 -13.26 27.42
CA ASP A 386 -13.33 -12.44 27.06
C ASP A 386 -13.68 -12.44 25.56
N GLY A 387 -13.61 -13.61 24.92
CA GLY A 387 -13.93 -13.78 23.50
C GLY A 387 -12.79 -13.42 22.53
N ILE A 388 -11.61 -13.04 23.05
CA ILE A 388 -10.39 -12.80 22.26
C ILE A 388 -9.49 -14.03 22.34
N GLU A 389 -9.22 -14.65 21.20
CA GLU A 389 -8.22 -15.71 21.11
C GLU A 389 -6.83 -15.12 20.97
N VAL A 390 -5.90 -15.59 21.80
CA VAL A 390 -4.52 -15.12 21.80
C VAL A 390 -3.61 -16.18 21.18
N HIS A 391 -3.01 -15.84 20.04
CA HIS A 391 -2.08 -16.69 19.29
C HIS A 391 -0.69 -16.06 19.31
N ALA A 392 0.26 -16.72 19.97
CA ALA A 392 1.63 -16.23 20.12
C ALA A 392 2.63 -17.39 20.26
N ASP A 393 3.86 -17.20 19.77
CA ASP A 393 4.90 -18.26 19.79
C ASP A 393 5.83 -18.21 20.99
N PHE A 394 5.72 -17.16 21.79
CA PHE A 394 6.55 -16.99 22.98
C PHE A 394 5.88 -17.67 24.17
N PRO A 395 6.66 -18.32 25.06
CA PRO A 395 6.10 -18.94 26.26
C PRO A 395 5.56 -17.85 27.18
N TRP A 396 4.24 -17.70 27.22
CA TRP A 396 3.56 -16.87 28.21
C TRP A 396 3.23 -17.73 29.44
N PRO A 397 3.28 -17.15 30.66
CA PRO A 397 2.80 -17.85 31.84
C PRO A 397 1.36 -18.33 31.63
N PRO A 398 1.01 -19.57 31.99
CA PRO A 398 -0.37 -20.01 32.01
C PRO A 398 -1.22 -19.04 32.85
N GLY A 399 -2.32 -18.54 32.27
CA GLY A 399 -3.18 -17.54 32.90
C GLY A 399 -2.71 -16.08 32.77
N ALA A 400 -1.74 -15.77 31.91
CA ALA A 400 -1.40 -14.40 31.56
C ALA A 400 -2.62 -13.68 30.95
N GLU A 401 -2.92 -12.49 31.45
CA GLU A 401 -3.98 -11.63 30.91
C GLU A 401 -3.55 -10.97 29.60
N LEU A 402 -4.51 -10.55 28.76
CA LEU A 402 -4.30 -9.89 27.47
C LEU A 402 -3.43 -8.64 27.62
N MET A 403 -3.63 -7.90 28.71
CA MET A 403 -2.77 -6.77 29.06
C MET A 403 -1.30 -7.18 29.20
N THR A 404 -1.02 -8.32 29.81
CA THR A 404 0.36 -8.84 30.01
C THR A 404 0.99 -9.19 28.67
N VAL A 405 0.24 -9.87 27.80
CA VAL A 405 0.69 -10.26 26.46
C VAL A 405 0.97 -9.03 25.58
N LEU A 406 0.05 -8.06 25.55
CA LEU A 406 0.24 -6.79 24.85
C LEU A 406 1.43 -5.99 25.43
N GLY A 407 1.58 -5.97 26.74
CA GLY A 407 2.71 -5.33 27.42
C GLY A 407 4.05 -5.96 27.04
N GLY A 408 4.09 -7.29 26.86
CA GLY A 408 5.27 -8.01 26.40
C GLY A 408 5.59 -7.78 24.92
N LEU A 409 4.58 -7.66 24.05
CA LEU A 409 4.79 -7.21 22.66
C LEU A 409 5.34 -5.78 22.61
N VAL A 410 4.78 -4.87 23.41
CA VAL A 410 5.27 -3.50 23.52
C VAL A 410 6.71 -3.47 24.05
N ALA A 411 7.08 -4.39 24.95
CA ALA A 411 8.44 -4.53 25.45
C ALA A 411 9.43 -5.13 24.44
N SER A 412 8.96 -5.86 23.43
CA SER A 412 9.81 -6.46 22.40
C SER A 412 10.17 -5.52 21.26
N VAL A 413 9.55 -4.32 21.20
CA VAL A 413 9.89 -3.29 20.23
C VAL A 413 11.33 -2.79 20.49
N PRO A 414 12.25 -2.90 19.52
CA PRO A 414 13.60 -2.39 19.67
C PRO A 414 13.65 -0.87 19.91
N SER A 415 14.73 -0.38 20.51
CA SER A 415 14.93 1.06 20.80
C SER A 415 15.01 1.94 19.55
N ASP A 416 15.38 1.35 18.42
CA ASP A 416 15.39 1.94 17.07
C ASP A 416 14.26 1.35 16.19
N GLY A 417 13.33 0.61 16.79
CA GLY A 417 12.29 -0.14 16.11
C GLY A 417 10.93 0.55 16.04
N TYR A 418 9.93 -0.17 15.58
CA TYR A 418 8.54 0.29 15.48
C TYR A 418 7.58 -0.86 15.77
N LEU A 419 6.32 -0.53 16.06
CA LEU A 419 5.24 -1.49 16.15
C LEU A 419 4.30 -1.33 14.95
N SER A 420 3.94 -2.43 14.30
CA SER A 420 2.99 -2.46 13.20
C SER A 420 1.69 -3.12 13.63
N VAL A 421 0.57 -2.46 13.41
CA VAL A 421 -0.78 -2.99 13.66
C VAL A 421 -1.43 -3.27 12.31
N MET A 422 -1.64 -4.56 12.02
CA MET A 422 -2.26 -5.05 10.80
C MET A 422 -3.63 -5.61 11.14
N SER A 423 -4.68 -4.98 10.64
CA SER A 423 -6.05 -5.39 10.96
C SER A 423 -6.78 -5.92 9.73
N TYR A 424 -7.32 -7.11 9.83
CA TYR A 424 -8.22 -7.72 8.82
C TYR A 424 -9.68 -7.50 9.21
N LEU A 425 -9.94 -6.38 9.88
CA LEU A 425 -11.23 -5.89 10.29
C LEU A 425 -11.40 -4.49 9.70
N SER A 426 -12.63 -4.12 9.33
CA SER A 426 -12.94 -2.84 8.71
C SER A 426 -13.85 -1.97 9.59
N GLY A 427 -14.24 -0.79 9.10
CA GLY A 427 -15.16 0.12 9.78
C GLY A 427 -14.75 0.51 11.20
N ASP A 428 -15.73 0.53 12.10
CA ASP A 428 -15.58 0.98 13.50
C ASP A 428 -14.69 0.05 14.35
N PHE A 429 -14.49 -1.19 13.92
CA PHE A 429 -13.71 -2.23 14.59
C PHE A 429 -12.34 -2.44 13.91
N SER A 430 -11.95 -1.54 13.01
CA SER A 430 -10.70 -1.59 12.23
C SER A 430 -9.42 -1.54 13.07
N GLY A 431 -9.49 -1.16 14.35
CA GLY A 431 -8.33 -1.09 15.26
C GLY A 431 -7.41 0.11 15.04
N ARG A 432 -7.68 1.00 14.08
CA ARG A 432 -6.88 2.22 13.82
C ARG A 432 -6.67 3.07 15.08
N TYR A 433 -7.69 3.14 15.93
CA TYR A 433 -7.71 3.89 17.19
C TYR A 433 -6.76 3.33 18.27
N LEU A 434 -6.17 2.15 18.08
CA LEU A 434 -5.20 1.57 19.02
C LEU A 434 -3.83 2.23 18.90
N ALA A 435 -3.46 2.71 17.70
CA ALA A 435 -2.12 3.20 17.39
C ALA A 435 -1.63 4.32 18.35
N PRO A 436 -2.43 5.34 18.72
CA PRO A 436 -1.97 6.38 19.64
C PRO A 436 -1.66 5.87 21.05
N SER A 437 -2.39 4.85 21.53
CA SER A 437 -2.16 4.28 22.86
C SER A 437 -0.95 3.36 22.86
N LEU A 438 -0.78 2.56 21.81
CA LEU A 438 0.41 1.73 21.60
C LEU A 438 1.68 2.56 21.40
N ALA A 439 1.60 3.70 20.71
CA ALA A 439 2.74 4.61 20.53
C ALA A 439 3.18 5.21 21.86
N ARG A 440 2.22 5.63 22.71
CA ARG A 440 2.50 6.09 24.07
C ARG A 440 3.11 4.99 24.95
N ALA A 441 2.62 3.75 24.84
CA ALA A 441 3.08 2.63 25.65
C ALA A 441 4.49 2.14 25.27
N SER A 442 4.79 2.12 23.97
CA SER A 442 6.09 1.71 23.45
C SER A 442 7.13 2.83 23.53
N GLY A 443 6.70 4.09 23.46
CA GLY A 443 7.61 5.21 23.23
C GLY A 443 8.24 5.18 21.84
N ARG A 444 7.63 4.43 20.91
CA ARG A 444 8.13 4.19 19.54
C ARG A 444 7.04 4.47 18.50
N PRO A 445 7.42 4.68 17.22
CA PRO A 445 6.44 4.80 16.14
C PRO A 445 5.52 3.59 16.06
N VAL A 446 4.23 3.86 15.80
CA VAL A 446 3.25 2.81 15.48
C VAL A 446 2.71 3.06 14.09
N VAL A 447 2.85 2.06 13.23
CA VAL A 447 2.26 2.05 11.89
C VAL A 447 0.99 1.21 11.94
N TYR A 448 -0.02 1.65 11.21
CA TYR A 448 -1.29 0.95 11.10
C TYR A 448 -1.67 0.82 9.62
N GLY A 449 -2.24 -0.32 9.24
CA GLY A 449 -2.99 -0.40 8.00
C GLY A 449 -3.83 -1.67 7.87
N PRO A 450 -4.84 -1.63 6.98
CA PRO A 450 -5.77 -2.74 6.79
C PRO A 450 -5.14 -3.86 5.95
N GLY A 451 -5.35 -5.11 6.37
CA GLY A 451 -5.04 -6.29 5.58
C GLY A 451 -6.09 -6.53 4.49
N PRO A 452 -5.74 -7.15 3.35
CA PRO A 452 -4.42 -7.62 2.94
C PRO A 452 -3.55 -6.55 2.25
N ALA A 453 -4.12 -5.40 1.89
CA ALA A 453 -3.45 -4.39 1.07
C ALA A 453 -2.22 -3.77 1.74
N PHE A 454 -2.33 -3.42 3.01
CA PHE A 454 -1.21 -2.84 3.76
C PHE A 454 0.00 -3.77 3.87
N PRO A 455 -0.08 -5.02 4.38
CA PRO A 455 1.07 -5.92 4.44
C PRO A 455 1.62 -6.30 3.06
N HIS A 456 0.78 -6.28 2.01
CA HIS A 456 1.27 -6.38 0.63
C HIS A 456 2.16 -5.17 0.28
N ALA A 457 1.74 -3.96 0.61
CA ALA A 457 2.46 -2.72 0.33
C ALA A 457 3.75 -2.55 1.16
N THR A 458 3.71 -2.88 2.44
CA THR A 458 4.82 -2.67 3.38
C THR A 458 5.66 -3.91 3.64
N GLY A 459 5.25 -5.06 3.11
CA GLY A 459 5.93 -6.35 3.26
C GLY A 459 7.45 -6.28 3.03
N PRO A 460 7.95 -5.63 1.96
CA PRO A 460 9.38 -5.52 1.73
C PRO A 460 10.14 -4.83 2.87
N VAL A 461 9.67 -3.69 3.40
CA VAL A 461 10.36 -3.01 4.51
C VAL A 461 10.20 -3.76 5.84
N HIS A 462 9.09 -4.47 6.04
CA HIS A 462 8.87 -5.27 7.25
C HIS A 462 9.72 -6.55 7.30
N LYS A 463 9.82 -7.25 6.16
CA LYS A 463 10.35 -8.61 6.07
C LYS A 463 11.78 -8.67 5.53
N ASP A 464 12.15 -7.76 4.63
CA ASP A 464 13.49 -7.68 4.03
C ASP A 464 14.25 -6.39 4.36
N GLY A 465 13.59 -5.47 5.07
CA GLY A 465 14.18 -4.22 5.56
C GLY A 465 14.98 -4.41 6.85
N PRO A 466 15.12 -3.37 7.69
CA PRO A 466 16.02 -3.38 8.86
C PRO A 466 15.75 -4.45 9.93
N GLY A 467 14.58 -5.09 9.92
CA GLY A 467 14.25 -6.18 10.84
C GLY A 467 14.00 -5.73 12.30
N ASN A 468 13.69 -4.46 12.52
CA ASN A 468 13.46 -3.85 13.83
C ASN A 468 11.96 -3.61 14.14
N GLY A 469 11.06 -4.35 13.47
CA GLY A 469 9.62 -4.26 13.71
C GLY A 469 9.10 -5.29 14.73
N ALA A 470 8.08 -4.92 15.49
CA ALA A 470 7.20 -5.85 16.18
C ALA A 470 5.78 -5.74 15.60
N PHE A 471 4.98 -6.81 15.66
CA PHE A 471 3.76 -6.92 14.85
C PHE A 471 2.56 -7.40 15.68
N LEU A 472 1.45 -6.68 15.56
CA LEU A 472 0.14 -7.08 16.05
C LEU A 472 -0.78 -7.33 14.86
N ILE A 473 -1.18 -8.58 14.65
CA ILE A 473 -2.16 -8.96 13.64
C ILE A 473 -3.52 -9.12 14.32
N ILE A 474 -4.54 -8.42 13.84
CA ILE A 474 -5.91 -8.51 14.34
C ILE A 474 -6.77 -9.16 13.27
N THR A 475 -7.45 -10.22 13.65
CA THR A 475 -8.46 -10.93 12.85
C THR A 475 -9.75 -11.03 13.67
N GLY A 476 -10.84 -11.44 13.06
CA GLY A 476 -12.05 -11.76 13.80
C GLY A 476 -13.04 -12.52 12.95
N ASP A 477 -14.08 -13.01 13.60
CA ASP A 477 -15.27 -13.49 12.92
C ASP A 477 -15.95 -12.35 12.15
N PRO A 478 -16.80 -12.63 11.16
CA PRO A 478 -17.60 -11.61 10.50
C PRO A 478 -18.37 -10.72 11.49
N ALA A 479 -18.35 -9.41 11.27
CA ALA A 479 -19.14 -8.50 12.10
C ALA A 479 -20.64 -8.80 11.97
N PRO A 480 -21.44 -8.63 13.05
CA PRO A 480 -22.88 -8.79 12.97
C PRO A 480 -23.49 -7.95 11.84
N GLY A 481 -24.19 -8.60 10.91
CA GLY A 481 -24.82 -7.93 9.76
C GLY A 481 -23.97 -7.84 8.50
N ASP A 482 -22.71 -8.27 8.51
CA ASP A 482 -21.90 -8.39 7.30
C ASP A 482 -22.20 -9.69 6.55
N ALA A 483 -23.27 -9.64 5.74
CA ALA A 483 -23.66 -10.78 4.91
C ALA A 483 -22.64 -11.12 3.81
N LEU A 484 -21.78 -10.18 3.42
CA LEU A 484 -20.80 -10.39 2.36
C LEU A 484 -19.55 -11.12 2.86
N ALA A 485 -19.18 -10.96 4.12
CA ALA A 485 -18.07 -11.72 4.71
C ALA A 485 -18.29 -13.24 4.63
N ALA A 486 -19.52 -13.70 4.90
CA ALA A 486 -19.91 -15.11 4.78
C ALA A 486 -20.25 -15.54 3.33
N HIS A 487 -20.22 -14.61 2.36
CA HIS A 487 -20.60 -14.90 0.99
C HIS A 487 -19.63 -15.93 0.38
N PRO A 488 -20.12 -17.06 -0.17
CA PRO A 488 -19.26 -18.04 -0.82
C PRO A 488 -18.66 -17.43 -2.08
N VAL A 489 -17.37 -17.64 -2.32
CA VAL A 489 -16.74 -17.19 -3.56
C VAL A 489 -17.17 -18.16 -4.68
N PRO A 490 -17.85 -17.70 -5.76
CA PRO A 490 -18.42 -18.60 -6.75
C PRO A 490 -17.39 -19.53 -7.41
N GLY A 491 -17.61 -20.85 -7.30
CA GLY A 491 -16.70 -21.86 -7.82
C GLY A 491 -15.39 -22.03 -7.02
N ARG A 492 -15.35 -21.55 -5.78
CA ARG A 492 -14.26 -21.77 -4.82
C ARG A 492 -14.83 -22.39 -3.53
N PRO A 493 -14.02 -23.16 -2.77
CA PRO A 493 -14.48 -23.84 -1.55
C PRO A 493 -14.40 -22.94 -0.30
N TYR A 494 -14.33 -21.61 -0.46
CA TYR A 494 -14.11 -20.66 0.62
C TYR A 494 -14.97 -19.40 0.46
N SER A 495 -15.18 -18.69 1.56
CA SER A 495 -15.82 -17.38 1.69
C SER A 495 -14.81 -16.23 1.68
N LEU A 496 -15.29 -14.98 1.65
CA LEU A 496 -14.42 -13.80 1.78
C LEU A 496 -13.76 -13.71 3.17
N ALA A 497 -14.48 -14.08 4.24
CA ALA A 497 -13.92 -14.14 5.58
C ALA A 497 -12.77 -15.16 5.69
N GLU A 498 -12.96 -16.35 5.11
CA GLU A 498 -11.91 -17.37 5.06
C GLU A 498 -10.69 -16.92 4.25
N LEU A 499 -10.91 -16.19 3.14
CA LEU A 499 -9.84 -15.55 2.37
C LEU A 499 -9.05 -14.54 3.22
N GLN A 500 -9.73 -13.64 3.95
CA GLN A 500 -9.05 -12.68 4.83
C GLN A 500 -8.25 -13.36 5.94
N VAL A 501 -8.79 -14.39 6.58
CA VAL A 501 -8.07 -15.18 7.58
C VAL A 501 -6.86 -15.87 6.97
N ALA A 502 -6.99 -16.45 5.76
CA ALA A 502 -5.87 -17.08 5.07
C ALA A 502 -4.74 -16.09 4.77
N ARG A 503 -5.08 -14.86 4.34
CA ARG A 503 -4.10 -13.78 4.12
C ARG A 503 -3.41 -13.39 5.42
N ALA A 504 -4.14 -13.26 6.52
CA ALA A 504 -3.57 -12.93 7.83
C ALA A 504 -2.59 -14.02 8.33
N LEU A 505 -2.94 -15.29 8.12
CA LEU A 505 -2.09 -16.42 8.50
C LEU A 505 -0.84 -16.54 7.62
N GLY A 506 -0.93 -16.25 6.32
CA GLY A 506 0.22 -16.16 5.42
C GLY A 506 1.23 -15.09 5.88
N GLU A 507 0.74 -13.90 6.24
CA GLU A 507 1.60 -12.85 6.78
C GLU A 507 2.20 -13.22 8.14
N LEU A 508 1.40 -13.81 9.03
CA LEU A 508 1.87 -14.32 10.33
C LEU A 508 3.04 -15.30 10.16
N ARG A 509 2.92 -16.28 9.25
CA ARG A 509 3.99 -17.24 8.96
C ARG A 509 5.24 -16.57 8.41
N ALA A 510 5.09 -15.67 7.43
CA ALA A 510 6.22 -14.96 6.85
C ALA A 510 7.02 -14.14 7.89
N LEU A 511 6.34 -13.53 8.88
CA LEU A 511 6.98 -12.83 9.99
C LEU A 511 7.68 -13.80 10.97
N ARG A 512 7.02 -14.91 11.31
CA ARG A 512 7.56 -15.96 12.20
C ARG A 512 8.82 -16.61 11.66
N GLU A 513 8.86 -16.94 10.37
CA GLU A 513 10.04 -17.51 9.70
C GLU A 513 11.27 -16.61 9.82
N ARG A 514 11.04 -15.29 9.86
CA ARG A 514 12.06 -14.26 10.03
C ARG A 514 12.36 -13.94 11.49
N ARG A 515 11.71 -14.65 12.42
CA ARG A 515 11.83 -14.49 13.88
C ARG A 515 11.50 -13.07 14.37
N LEU A 516 10.61 -12.39 13.66
CA LEU A 516 10.12 -11.08 14.08
C LEU A 516 9.06 -11.25 15.18
N PRO A 517 9.06 -10.41 16.23
CA PRO A 517 8.04 -10.50 17.27
C PRO A 517 6.64 -10.27 16.70
N VAL A 518 5.77 -11.26 16.78
CA VAL A 518 4.40 -11.17 16.27
C VAL A 518 3.41 -11.83 17.21
N ILE A 519 2.26 -11.20 17.38
CA ILE A 519 1.09 -11.76 18.07
C ILE A 519 -0.11 -11.62 17.13
N ARG A 520 -0.92 -12.68 17.04
CA ARG A 520 -2.24 -12.61 16.41
C ARG A 520 -3.32 -12.66 17.47
N LEU A 521 -4.23 -11.70 17.41
CA LEU A 521 -5.46 -11.68 18.19
C LEU A 521 -6.65 -11.97 17.26
N HIS A 522 -7.53 -12.88 17.66
CA HIS A 522 -8.75 -13.19 16.93
C HIS A 522 -9.98 -12.82 17.76
N LEU A 523 -10.78 -11.88 17.29
CA LEU A 523 -12.00 -11.42 17.95
C LEU A 523 -13.18 -12.31 17.51
N ARG A 524 -13.70 -13.15 18.41
CA ARG A 524 -14.90 -13.98 18.11
C ARG A 524 -16.18 -13.14 17.95
N ASP A 525 -16.20 -11.98 18.59
CA ASP A 525 -17.17 -10.93 18.35
C ASP A 525 -16.37 -9.65 18.08
N PRO A 526 -16.34 -9.12 16.84
CA PRO A 526 -15.59 -7.91 16.53
C PRO A 526 -16.04 -6.68 17.31
N VAL A 527 -17.31 -6.59 17.71
CA VAL A 527 -17.87 -5.42 18.41
C VAL A 527 -17.42 -5.44 19.88
N GLU A 528 -17.70 -6.52 20.60
CA GLU A 528 -17.29 -6.65 21.99
C GLU A 528 -15.76 -6.73 22.12
N GLY A 529 -15.13 -7.51 21.24
CA GLY A 529 -13.68 -7.70 21.21
C GLY A 529 -12.91 -6.42 20.93
N ALA A 530 -13.40 -5.55 20.03
CA ALA A 530 -12.80 -4.24 19.78
C ALA A 530 -12.79 -3.35 21.02
N GLY A 531 -13.88 -3.38 21.80
CA GLY A 531 -13.99 -2.68 23.08
C GLY A 531 -12.97 -3.20 24.10
N ARG A 532 -12.93 -4.52 24.30
CA ARG A 532 -11.99 -5.18 25.24
C ARG A 532 -10.53 -4.93 24.88
N LEU A 533 -10.19 -5.05 23.60
CA LEU A 533 -8.83 -4.77 23.11
C LEU A 533 -8.44 -3.32 23.35
N THR A 534 -9.37 -2.38 23.20
CA THR A 534 -9.15 -0.95 23.52
C THR A 534 -8.83 -0.75 24.99
N GLU A 535 -9.59 -1.39 25.88
CA GLU A 535 -9.37 -1.33 27.34
C GLU A 535 -7.99 -1.88 27.71
N ALA A 536 -7.63 -3.06 27.20
CA ALA A 536 -6.34 -3.68 27.46
C ALA A 536 -5.17 -2.82 26.97
N VAL A 537 -5.24 -2.29 25.74
CA VAL A 537 -4.21 -1.39 25.20
C VAL A 537 -4.08 -0.10 26.02
N ARG A 538 -5.20 0.48 26.49
CA ARG A 538 -5.17 1.65 27.38
C ARG A 538 -4.54 1.33 28.73
N ALA A 539 -4.81 0.15 29.29
CA ALA A 539 -4.20 -0.29 30.54
C ALA A 539 -2.67 -0.41 30.40
N VAL A 540 -2.18 -1.03 29.32
CA VAL A 540 -0.73 -1.12 29.02
C VAL A 540 -0.10 0.28 28.93
N ALA A 541 -0.76 1.22 28.26
CA ALA A 541 -0.30 2.60 28.15
C ALA A 541 -0.33 3.37 29.49
N GLY A 542 -1.26 3.02 30.39
CA GLY A 542 -1.39 3.63 31.72
C GLY A 542 -0.33 3.12 32.70
N ALA A 543 -0.02 1.82 32.66
CA ALA A 543 0.95 1.18 33.55
C ALA A 543 2.41 1.62 33.32
N ARG A 544 2.70 2.19 32.15
CA ARG A 544 4.04 2.68 31.76
C ARG A 544 4.23 4.19 31.90
N ARG A 545 3.31 4.91 32.56
CA ARG A 545 3.56 6.31 32.92
C ARG A 545 4.65 6.38 34.01
N PRO A 546 5.68 7.23 33.85
CA PRO A 546 6.72 7.40 34.87
C PRO A 546 6.16 7.94 36.19
#